data_AF-A0A1F9BXB6-F1
#
_entry.id   AF-A0A1F9BXB6-F1
#
_cell.length_a   1.000
_cell.length_b   1.000
_cell.length_c   1.000
_cell.angle_alpha   90.00
_cell.angle_beta   90.00
_cell.angle_gamma   90.00
#
_symmetry.space_group_name_H-M   'P 1'
#
loop_
_entity.id
_entity.type
_entity.pdbx_description
1 polymer ?
#
loop_
_entity_poly.entity_id
_entity_poly.type
_entity_poly.pdbx_seq_one_letter_code
_entity_poly.pdbx_strand_id
1 'polypeptide(L)' 'MVTYKVFSKDYELKRGNLIGVLVERRKDLRGSTQIESGLKWAKLTFGPLVRDRQAIFIVPNEVKLVETLEGL' A
#
# COMPACT_ATOMS: atom_id res chain seq x y z
N MET A 1 4.87 14.51 -2.82
CA MET A 1 4.70 13.87 -1.50
C MET A 1 3.70 12.77 -1.76
N VAL A 2 4.12 11.52 -1.69
CA VAL A 2 3.23 10.42 -2.05
C VAL A 2 2.43 10.00 -0.83
N THR A 3 1.12 9.85 -1.01
CA THR A 3 0.25 9.30 0.03
C THR A 3 -0.25 7.93 -0.40
N TYR A 4 -0.18 6.96 0.49
CA TYR A 4 -0.66 5.60 0.28
C TYR A 4 -1.75 5.26 1.28
N LYS A 5 -2.85 4.69 0.81
CA LYS A 5 -3.76 3.92 1.66
C LYS A 5 -3.13 2.55 1.89
N VAL A 6 -3.04 2.14 3.15
CA VAL A 6 -2.43 0.86 3.54
C VAL A 6 -3.54 -0.08 3.99
N PHE A 7 -3.54 -1.28 3.42
CA PHE A 7 -4.52 -2.31 3.71
C PHE A 7 -3.85 -3.58 4.22
N SER A 8 -4.58 -4.35 5.02
CA SER A 8 -4.25 -5.75 5.31
C SER A 8 -5.29 -6.65 4.67
N LYS A 9 -4.84 -7.68 3.96
CA LYS A 9 -5.72 -8.71 3.40
C LYS A 9 -6.28 -9.57 4.53
N ASP A 10 -7.59 -9.66 4.59
CA ASP A 10 -8.33 -10.64 5.34
C ASP A 10 -8.58 -11.86 4.43
N TYR A 11 -7.92 -12.97 4.75
CA TYR A 11 -8.02 -14.19 3.95
C TYR A 11 -9.34 -14.93 4.16
N GLU A 12 -9.99 -14.75 5.32
CA GLU A 12 -11.27 -15.40 5.62
C GLU A 12 -12.41 -14.68 4.88
N LEU A 13 -12.41 -13.35 4.95
CA LEU A 13 -13.45 -12.52 4.34
C LEU A 13 -13.16 -12.12 2.89
N LYS A 14 -11.98 -12.50 2.36
CA LYS A 14 -11.49 -12.13 1.02
C LYS A 14 -11.55 -10.61 0.74
N ARG A 15 -11.26 -9.80 1.76
CA ARG A 15 -11.38 -8.33 1.71
C ARG A 15 -10.09 -7.65 2.19
N GLY A 16 -9.89 -6.41 1.77
CA GLY A 16 -8.81 -5.56 2.29
C GLY A 16 -9.34 -4.64 3.38
N ASN A 17 -8.82 -4.77 4.60
CA ASN A 17 -9.14 -3.86 5.70
C ASN A 17 -8.17 -2.68 5.68
N LEU A 18 -8.69 -1.45 5.66
CA LEU A 18 -7.84 -0.25 5.75
C LEU A 18 -7.23 -0.17 7.14
N ILE A 19 -5.90 -0.20 7.22
CA ILE A 19 -5.17 -0.16 8.50
C ILE A 19 -4.48 1.18 8.74
N GLY A 20 -4.41 2.04 7.72
CA GLY A 20 -3.92 3.41 7.89
C GLY A 20 -3.54 4.10 6.59
N VAL A 21 -2.89 5.26 6.75
CA VAL A 21 -2.37 6.08 5.67
C VAL A 21 -0.88 6.30 5.89
N LEU A 22 -0.08 6.04 4.87
CA LEU A 22 1.35 6.31 4.86
C LEU A 22 1.63 7.54 4.00
N VAL A 23 2.38 8.49 4.54
CA VAL A 23 2.83 9.69 3.81
C VAL A 23 4.33 9.64 3.61
N GLU A 24 4.76 9.39 2.38
CA GLU A 24 6.16 9.42 1.99
C GLU A 24 6.55 10.83 1.50
N ARG A 25 7.34 11.52 2.33
CA ARG A 25 7.78 12.89 2.07
C ARG A 25 8.99 12.99 1.15
N ARG A 26 9.70 11.88 0.92
CA ARG A 26 10.91 11.86 0.08
C ARG A 26 10.53 11.99 -1.39
N LYS A 27 11.31 12.78 -2.15
CA LYS A 27 11.18 12.91 -3.61
C LYS A 27 12.02 11.88 -4.37
N ASP A 28 13.15 11.47 -3.78
CA ASP A 28 14.03 10.45 -4.34
C ASP A 28 13.72 9.09 -3.70
N LEU A 29 13.28 8.15 -4.54
CA LEU A 29 12.95 6.77 -4.17
C LEU A 29 14.18 5.84 -4.22
N ARG A 30 15.38 6.39 -4.45
CA ARG A 30 16.68 5.69 -4.48
C ARG A 30 16.70 4.51 -5.46
N GLY A 31 16.11 4.71 -6.63
CA GLY A 31 16.02 3.68 -7.67
C GLY A 31 14.90 2.66 -7.47
N SER A 32 14.07 2.78 -6.42
CA SER A 32 12.84 2.00 -6.28
C SER A 32 11.67 2.67 -6.98
N THR A 33 10.70 1.88 -7.45
CA THR A 33 9.40 2.40 -7.86
C THR A 33 8.61 2.90 -6.64
N GLN A 34 7.61 3.74 -6.89
CA GLN A 34 6.70 4.26 -5.86
C GLN A 34 6.03 3.12 -5.08
N ILE A 35 5.63 2.05 -5.76
CA ILE A 35 4.99 0.88 -5.14
C ILE A 35 5.98 0.12 -4.26
N GLU A 36 7.20 -0.12 -4.72
CA GLU A 36 8.21 -0.84 -3.93
C GLU A 36 8.61 -0.07 -2.67
N SER A 37 8.88 1.23 -2.80
CA SER A 37 9.21 2.07 -1.65
C SER A 37 8.05 2.12 -0.67
N GLY A 38 6.84 2.42 -1.16
CA GLY A 38 5.65 2.51 -0.33
C GLY A 38 5.33 1.20 0.38
N LEU A 39 5.46 0.05 -0.29
CA LEU A 39 5.24 -1.27 0.32
C LEU A 39 6.27 -1.58 1.40
N LYS A 40 7.55 -1.27 1.15
CA LYS A 40 8.62 -1.44 2.14
C LYS A 40 8.34 -0.64 3.40
N TRP A 41 8.00 0.65 3.26
CA TRP A 41 7.68 1.51 4.40
C TRP A 41 6.38 1.10 5.10
N ALA A 42 5.36 0.66 4.35
CA ALA A 42 4.12 0.17 4.94
C ALA A 42 4.35 -1.09 5.78
N LYS A 43 5.14 -2.05 5.29
CA LYS A 43 5.50 -3.26 6.06
C LYS A 43 6.31 -2.95 7.31
N LEU A 44 7.21 -1.97 7.25
CA LEU A 44 7.97 -1.53 8.43
C LEU A 44 7.09 -0.83 9.48
N THR A 45 6.16 0.01 9.03
CA THR A 45 5.34 0.86 9.92
C THR A 45 4.14 0.10 10.50
N PHE A 46 3.41 -0.63 9.66
CA PHE A 46 2.16 -1.30 10.02
C PHE A 46 2.34 -2.80 10.27
N GLY A 47 3.49 -3.39 9.94
CA GLY A 47 3.78 -4.80 10.16
C GLY A 47 3.60 -5.29 11.59
N PRO A 48 3.88 -4.50 12.64
CA PRO A 48 3.57 -4.88 14.02
C PRO A 48 2.07 -4.90 14.36
N LEU A 49 1.21 -4.25 13.57
CA LEU A 49 -0.23 -4.13 13.83
C LEU A 49 -1.05 -5.25 13.19
N VAL A 50 -0.41 -6.11 12.38
CA VAL A 50 -1.07 -7.18 11.64
C VAL A 50 -0.41 -8.51 11.96
N ARG A 51 -1.21 -9.59 11.91
CA ARG A 51 -0.72 -10.95 12.15
C ARG A 51 0.26 -11.44 11.08
N ASP A 52 0.03 -11.06 9.83
CA ASP A 52 0.88 -11.40 8.69
C ASP A 52 1.30 -10.13 7.92
N ARG A 53 2.60 -9.87 7.88
CA ARG A 53 3.17 -8.71 7.17
C ARG A 53 3.08 -8.86 5.66
N GLN A 54 2.96 -10.07 5.13
CA GLN A 54 2.78 -10.30 3.70
C GLN A 54 1.36 -9.96 3.23
N ALA A 55 0.39 -9.97 4.15
CA ALA A 55 -0.97 -9.53 3.89
C ALA A 55 -1.08 -8.01 3.63
N ILE A 56 -0.03 -7.23 3.91
CA ILE A 56 -0.02 -5.79 3.70
C ILE A 56 0.13 -5.47 2.22
N PHE A 57 -0.75 -4.61 1.71
CA PHE A 57 -0.64 -3.99 0.39
C PHE A 57 -1.00 -2.51 0.44
N ILE A 58 -0.60 -1.77 -0.59
CA ILE A 58 -0.75 -0.32 -0.65
C ILE A 58 -1.42 0.13 -1.93
N VAL A 59 -2.14 1.24 -1.86
CA VAL A 59 -2.71 1.94 -3.01
C VAL A 59 -2.27 3.40 -2.95
N PRO A 60 -1.45 3.90 -3.89
CA PRO A 60 -1.10 5.31 -3.93
C PRO A 60 -2.31 6.16 -4.31
N ASN A 61 -2.56 7.25 -3.58
CA ASN A 61 -3.68 8.16 -3.82
C ASN A 61 -3.56 8.95 -5.14
N GLU A 62 -2.34 9.10 -5.67
CA GLU A 62 -2.09 9.85 -6.91
C GLU A 62 -2.43 9.03 -8.17
N VAL A 63 -2.72 7.74 -8.03
CA VAL A 63 -3.29 6.95 -9.12
C VAL A 63 -4.73 7.41 -9.31
N LYS A 64 -4.96 8.33 -10.27
CA LYS A 64 -6.27 8.40 -10.91
C LYS A 64 -6.52 7.01 -11.47
N LEU A 65 -7.49 6.31 -10.89
CA LEU A 65 -7.98 5.03 -11.37
C LEU A 65 -8.64 5.26 -12.75
N VAL A 66 -7.83 5.48 -13.77
CA VAL A 66 -8.26 5.47 -15.17
C VAL A 66 -7.90 4.08 -15.67
N GLU A 67 -8.94 3.31 -15.97
CA GLU A 67 -8.91 2.15 -16.87
C GLU A 67 -8.03 0.96 -16.45
N THR A 68 -8.41 0.21 -15.40
CA THR A 68 -7.95 -1.19 -15.30
C THR A 68 -8.97 -2.13 -14.63
N LEU A 69 -10.27 -1.80 -14.71
CA LEU A 69 -11.34 -2.69 -14.27
C LEU A 69 -12.40 -2.96 -15.37
N GLU A 70 -12.18 -2.53 -16.62
CA GLU A 70 -13.05 -2.89 -17.77
C GLU A 70 -12.38 -3.90 -18.71
N GLY A 71 -11.61 -4.86 -18.17
CA GLY A 71 -10.87 -5.80 -19.01
C GLY A 71 -10.55 -7.15 -18.36
N LEU A 72 -11.43 -7.65 -17.49
CA LEU A 72 -11.45 -9.05 -17.06
C LEU A 72 -12.83 -9.65 -17.30
#